data_AF-A0A947BFT4-F1
#
_entry.id   AF-A0A947BFT4-F1
#
_cell.length_a   1.000
_cell.length_b   1.000
_cell.length_c   1.000
_cell.angle_alpha   90.00
_cell.angle_beta   90.00
_cell.angle_gamma   90.00
#
_symmetry.space_group_name_H-M   'P 1'
#
loop_
_entity.id
_entity.type
_entity.pdbx_description
1 polymer ?
#
loop_
_entity_poly.entity_id
_entity_poly.type
_entity_poly.pdbx_seq_one_letter_code
_entity_poly.pdbx_strand_id
1 'polypeptide(L)' 'AIGAAELVAHIRGEMPLEAARDAAITLTRQYAKRQRSWFRARMKNWRHLRAPDAIPTQNR' A
#
# COMPACT_ATOMS: atom_id res chain seq x y z
N ALA A 1 -0.05 -10.99 -5.13
CA ALA A 1 0.24 -9.74 -4.39
C ALA A 1 0.99 -8.78 -5.31
N ILE A 2 0.89 -7.46 -5.10
CA ILE A 2 1.65 -6.46 -5.87
C ILE A 2 3.15 -6.63 -5.56
N GLY A 3 4.01 -6.68 -6.58
CA GLY A 3 5.46 -6.86 -6.40
C GLY A 3 5.93 -8.32 -6.33
N ALA A 4 5.02 -9.29 -6.21
CA ALA A 4 5.39 -10.70 -6.07
C ALA A 4 5.88 -11.32 -7.39
N ALA A 5 5.32 -10.89 -8.53
CA ALA A 5 5.71 -11.43 -9.84
C ALA A 5 7.14 -11.01 -10.19
N GLU A 6 7.52 -9.78 -9.85
CA GLU A 6 8.84 -9.20 -10.07
C GLU A 6 9.91 -9.95 -9.26
N LEU A 7 9.62 -10.27 -7.99
CA LEU A 7 10.52 -11.07 -7.16
C LEU A 7 10.64 -12.51 -7.66
N VAL A 8 9.55 -13.10 -8.15
CA VAL A 8 9.58 -14.45 -8.76
C VAL A 8 10.43 -14.44 -10.04
N ALA A 9 10.31 -13.41 -10.87
CA ALA A 9 11.14 -13.26 -12.07
C ALA A 9 12.64 -13.16 -11.71
N HIS A 10 12.98 -12.46 -10.62
CA HIS A 10 14.35 -12.44 -10.12
C HIS A 10 14.83 -13.84 -9.68
N ILE A 11 14.01 -14.57 -8.91
CA ILE A 11 14.34 -15.94 -8.46
C ILE A 11 14.55 -16.89 -9.65
N ARG A 12 13.85 -16.67 -10.76
CA ARG A 12 14.00 -17.44 -12.01
C ARG A 12 15.19 -17.00 -12.88
N GLY A 13 15.91 -15.95 -12.48
CA GLY A 13 17.01 -15.40 -13.27
C GLY A 13 16.57 -14.59 -14.49
N GLU A 14 15.29 -14.24 -14.59
CA GLU A 14 14.71 -13.49 -15.71
C GLU A 14 14.99 -11.99 -15.58
N MET A 15 15.28 -11.50 -14.37
CA MET A 15 15.67 -10.10 -14.13
C MET A 15 16.61 -9.90 -12.93
N PRO A 16 17.41 -8.83 -12.90
CA PRO A 16 18.20 -8.46 -11.72
C PRO A 16 17.34 -8.08 -10.51
N LEU A 17 17.87 -8.30 -9.29
CA LEU A 17 17.18 -8.00 -8.04
C LEU A 17 16.78 -6.51 -7.94
N GLU A 18 17.70 -5.62 -8.27
CA GLU A 18 17.44 -4.17 -8.21
C GLU A 18 16.30 -3.75 -9.14
N ALA A 19 16.28 -4.31 -10.36
CA ALA A 19 15.20 -4.04 -11.30
C ALA A 19 13.84 -4.57 -10.77
N ALA A 20 13.83 -5.77 -10.17
CA ALA A 20 12.62 -6.34 -9.57
C ALA A 20 12.11 -5.48 -8.40
N ARG A 21 13.03 -5.02 -7.55
CA ARG A 21 12.75 -4.14 -6.40
C ARG A 21 12.18 -2.81 -6.85
N ASP A 22 12.79 -2.14 -7.83
CA ASP A 22 12.33 -0.85 -8.33
C ASP A 22 10.95 -0.95 -8.99
N ALA A 23 10.70 -2.03 -9.72
CA ALA A 23 9.40 -2.33 -10.29
C ALA A 23 8.33 -2.53 -9.20
N ALA A 24 8.61 -3.35 -8.19
CA ALA A 24 7.69 -3.60 -7.07
C ALA A 24 7.36 -2.30 -6.29
N ILE A 25 8.35 -1.45 -6.03
CA ILE A 25 8.16 -0.14 -5.39
C ILE A 25 7.25 0.76 -6.24
N THR A 26 7.53 0.82 -7.55
CA THR A 26 6.78 1.65 -8.48
C THR A 26 5.31 1.22 -8.55
N LEU A 27 5.05 -0.09 -8.69
CA LEU A 27 3.70 -0.64 -8.71
C LEU A 27 2.95 -0.36 -7.42
N THR A 28 3.61 -0.47 -6.26
CA THR A 28 3.02 -0.17 -4.96
C THR A 28 2.61 1.30 -4.86
N ARG A 29 3.46 2.23 -5.31
CA ARG A 29 3.13 3.67 -5.34
C ARG A 29 1.98 4.00 -6.27
N GLN A 30 1.95 3.39 -7.46
CA GLN A 30 0.87 3.56 -8.42
C GLN A 30 -0.46 3.04 -7.87
N TYR A 31 -0.44 1.88 -7.22
CA TYR A 31 -1.60 1.31 -6.56
C TYR A 31 -2.11 2.23 -5.42
N ALA A 32 -1.22 2.70 -4.54
CA ALA A 32 -1.59 3.64 -3.48
C ALA A 32 -2.18 4.95 -4.03
N LYS A 33 -1.64 5.47 -5.15
CA LYS A 33 -2.21 6.64 -5.85
C LYS A 33 -3.61 6.35 -6.38
N ARG A 34 -3.81 5.18 -7.00
CA ARG A 34 -5.12 4.75 -7.52
C ARG A 34 -6.13 4.59 -6.38
N GLN A 35 -5.74 3.96 -5.28
CA GLN A 35 -6.57 3.85 -4.08
C GLN A 35 -6.98 5.22 -3.56
N ARG A 36 -6.04 6.17 -3.42
CA ARG A 36 -6.36 7.55 -3.01
C ARG A 36 -7.38 8.22 -3.96
N SER A 37 -7.22 8.05 -5.26
CA SER A 37 -8.16 8.59 -6.25
C SER A 37 -9.54 7.96 -6.12
N TRP A 38 -9.58 6.63 -6.03
CA TRP A 38 -10.81 5.86 -5.90
C TRP A 38 -11.55 6.21 -4.60
N PHE A 39 -10.84 6.29 -3.47
CA PHE A 39 -11.41 6.68 -2.18
C PHE A 39 -12.00 8.09 -2.25
N ARG A 40 -11.27 9.05 -2.81
CA ARG A 40 -11.76 10.43 -2.97
C ARG A 40 -13.07 10.48 -3.76
N ALA A 41 -13.17 9.75 -4.87
CA ALA A 41 -14.35 9.78 -5.72
C ALA A 41 -15.52 9.00 -5.12
N ARG A 42 -15.27 7.79 -4.61
CA ARG A 42 -16.32 6.85 -4.22
C ARG A 42 -16.86 7.08 -2.81
N MET A 43 -16.06 7.72 -1.95
CA MET A 43 -16.30 7.80 -0.51
C MET A 43 -16.46 9.25 -0.04
N LYS A 44 -16.66 10.18 -0.99
CA LYS A 44 -16.87 11.61 -0.75
C LYS A 44 -17.97 11.94 0.26
N ASN A 45 -18.98 11.07 0.39
CA ASN A 45 -20.14 11.26 1.27
C ASN A 45 -20.06 10.42 2.55
N TRP A 46 -18.91 9.82 2.84
CA TRP A 46 -18.76 9.02 4.04
C TRP A 46 -18.74 9.91 5.29
N ARG A 47 -19.32 9.42 6.38
CA ARG A 47 -19.27 10.10 7.67
C ARG A 47 -17.88 9.91 8.28
N HIS A 48 -17.16 11.00 8.49
CA HIS A 48 -15.86 10.97 9.17
C HIS A 48 -16.09 10.69 10.66
N LEU A 49 -15.52 9.58 11.14
CA LEU A 49 -15.52 9.25 12.56
C LEU A 49 -14.29 9.88 13.20
N ARG A 50 -14.47 10.64 14.28
CA ARG A 50 -13.35 11.10 15.10
C ARG A 50 -12.79 9.88 15.84
N ALA A 51 -11.47 9.73 15.85
CA ALA A 51 -10.85 8.76 16.74
C ALA A 51 -11.24 9.12 18.19
N PRO A 52 -11.59 8.14 19.05
CA PRO A 52 -11.81 8.42 20.45
C PRO A 52 -10.53 9.02 21.05
N ASP A 53 -10.69 9.94 22.00
CA ASP A 53 -9.57 10.45 22.77
C ASP A 53 -8.82 9.27 23.41
N ALA A 54 -7.49 9.35 23.47
CA ALA A 54 -6.63 8.25 23.90
C ALA A 54 -7.20 7.64 25.19
N ILE A 55 -7.46 6.33 25.15
CA ILE A 55 -7.92 5.59 26.33
C ILE A 55 -6.85 5.82 27.40
N PRO A 56 -7.17 6.43 28.55
CA PRO A 56 -6.17 6.65 29.58
C PRO A 56 -5.62 5.29 29.96
N THR A 57 -4.32 5.11 29.78
CA THR A 57 -3.59 3.92 30.21
C THR A 57 -3.82 3.75 31.71
N GLN A 58 -4.72 2.85 32.10
CA GLN A 58 -4.85 2.43 33.49
C GLN A 58 -3.56 1.71 33.85
N ASN A 59 -2.69 2.42 34.56
CA ASN A 59 -1.49 1.87 35.16
C ASN A 59 -1.96 0.89 36.26
N ARG A 60 -1.71 -0.40 36.06
CA ARG A 60 -1.88 -1.43 37.11
C ARG A 60 -0.68 -1.42 38.04
#